data_AF-A0AAJ7EGM6-F1
#
_entry.id   AF-A0AAJ7EGM6-F1
#
_cell.length_a   1.000
_cell.length_b   1.000
_cell.length_c   1.000
_cell.angle_alpha   90.00
_cell.angle_beta   90.00
_cell.angle_gamma   90.00
#
_symmetry.space_group_name_H-M   'P 1'
#
loop_
_entity.id
_entity.type
_entity.pdbx_description
1 polymer ?
#
loop_
_entity_poly.entity_id
_entity_poly.type
_entity_poly.pdbx_seq_one_letter_code
_entity_poly.pdbx_strand_id
1 'polypeptide(L)'
;MADQQGGIGSQIGKAVTKKLSDSIKNMDVLGLLQNIVAMTPEDEESEEIREKLQGVMKQYNEMPEEEKVLFANQLKDALATKLQMKLDNTPFDLSGVDAAISRAIYVQVVLYGLAALFLLILIVFFGYKLYKSIKDKEKKREEKKKAKQMKKKK
;
A
#
# COMPACT_ATOMS: atom_id res chain seq x y z
N MET A 1 -6.73 5.82 -28.63
CA MET A 1 -7.60 5.64 -27.45
C MET A 1 -6.73 4.95 -26.42
N ALA A 2 -6.29 5.68 -25.39
CA ALA A 2 -5.26 5.24 -24.48
C ALA A 2 -5.84 4.21 -23.50
N ASP A 3 -5.16 3.07 -23.42
CA ASP A 3 -5.48 1.96 -22.53
C ASP A 3 -5.60 2.42 -21.08
N GLN A 4 -6.77 2.16 -20.50
CA GLN A 4 -7.01 2.20 -19.06
C GLN A 4 -6.24 1.04 -18.40
N GLN A 5 -4.92 1.17 -18.26
CA GLN A 5 -4.21 0.41 -17.24
C GLN A 5 -4.53 1.05 -15.89
N GLY A 6 -5.53 0.49 -15.19
CA GLY A 6 -5.88 0.91 -13.85
C GLY A 6 -4.67 0.77 -12.93
N GLY A 7 -4.05 1.91 -12.60
CA GLY A 7 -2.93 2.00 -11.66
C GLY A 7 -3.27 1.40 -10.29
N ILE A 8 -2.25 1.19 -9.47
CA ILE A 8 -2.39 0.57 -8.15
C ILE A 8 -3.40 1.38 -7.31
N GLY A 9 -3.39 2.72 -7.45
CA GLY A 9 -4.38 3.61 -6.84
C GLY A 9 -5.82 3.30 -7.24
N SER A 10 -6.09 2.99 -8.51
CA SER A 10 -7.44 2.63 -8.98
C SER A 10 -7.92 1.29 -8.39
N GLN A 11 -7.02 0.32 -8.25
CA GLN A 11 -7.34 -0.99 -7.68
C GLN A 11 -7.57 -0.89 -6.16
N ILE A 12 -6.75 -0.10 -5.46
CA ILE A 12 -6.92 0.20 -4.04
C ILE A 12 -8.25 0.93 -3.82
N GLY A 13 -8.58 1.95 -4.63
CA GLY A 13 -9.84 2.68 -4.52
C GLY A 13 -11.05 1.76 -4.59
N LYS A 14 -11.09 0.84 -5.57
CA LYS A 14 -12.16 -0.17 -5.69
C LYS A 14 -12.20 -1.12 -4.49
N ALA A 15 -11.05 -1.56 -4.01
CA ALA A 15 -10.98 -2.45 -2.84
C ALA A 15 -11.44 -1.76 -1.55
N VAL A 16 -11.12 -0.47 -1.38
CA VAL A 16 -11.55 0.37 -0.26
C VAL A 16 -13.06 0.59 -0.33
N THR A 17 -13.62 0.99 -1.48
CA THR A 17 -15.07 1.16 -1.66
C THR A 17 -15.84 -0.13 -1.31
N LYS A 18 -15.35 -1.27 -1.80
CA LYS A 18 -15.95 -2.57 -1.48
C LYS A 18 -15.89 -2.87 0.02
N LYS A 19 -14.71 -2.71 0.64
CA LYS A 19 -14.54 -2.92 2.09
C LYS A 19 -15.40 -1.99 2.93
N LEU A 20 -15.56 -0.72 2.54
CA LEU A 20 -16.44 0.22 3.24
C LEU A 20 -17.92 -0.21 3.12
N SER A 21 -18.37 -0.58 1.93
CA SER A 21 -19.74 -1.07 1.71
C SER A 21 -20.02 -2.33 2.55
N ASP A 22 -19.09 -3.28 2.56
CA ASP A 22 -19.19 -4.49 3.39
C ASP A 22 -19.14 -4.17 4.90
N SER A 23 -18.37 -3.16 5.31
CA SER A 23 -18.31 -2.73 6.70
C SER A 23 -19.62 -2.10 7.17
N ILE A 24 -20.30 -1.31 6.33
CA ILE A 24 -21.61 -0.72 6.66
C ILE A 24 -22.67 -1.80 6.89
N LYS A 25 -22.68 -2.85 6.07
CA LYS A 25 -23.64 -3.96 6.22
C LYS A 25 -23.54 -4.67 7.58
N ASN A 26 -22.33 -4.72 8.13
CA ASN A 26 -22.04 -5.36 9.42
C ASN A 26 -22.05 -4.37 10.60
N MET A 27 -22.24 -3.08 10.35
CA MET A 27 -22.16 -2.05 11.38
C MET A 27 -23.46 -1.92 12.15
N ASP A 28 -23.37 -1.59 13.44
CA ASP A 28 -24.52 -1.16 14.24
C ASP A 28 -24.85 0.30 13.94
N VAL A 29 -25.59 0.49 12.84
CA VAL A 29 -26.05 1.82 12.41
C VAL A 29 -27.00 2.46 13.42
N LEU A 30 -27.74 1.67 14.21
CA LEU A 30 -28.64 2.22 15.22
C LEU A 30 -27.84 2.80 16.39
N GLY A 31 -26.79 2.10 16.84
CA GLY A 31 -25.87 2.61 17.84
C GLY A 31 -25.17 3.91 17.40
N LEU A 32 -24.83 4.03 16.11
CA LEU A 32 -24.28 5.27 15.56
C LEU A 32 -25.30 6.41 15.56
N LEU A 33 -26.54 6.16 15.14
CA LEU A 33 -27.59 7.19 15.19
C LEU A 33 -27.86 7.65 16.62
N GLN A 34 -27.86 6.73 17.58
CA GLN A 34 -27.98 7.06 19.01
C GLN A 34 -26.82 7.93 19.48
N ASN A 35 -25.58 7.60 19.10
CA ASN A 35 -24.40 8.40 19.46
C ASN A 35 -24.46 9.81 18.85
N ILE A 36 -24.89 9.95 17.60
CA ILE A 36 -25.04 11.26 16.94
C ILE A 36 -26.11 12.09 17.65
N VAL A 37 -27.24 11.48 18.05
CA VAL A 37 -28.28 12.19 18.81
C VAL A 37 -27.83 12.55 20.22
N ALA A 38 -26.95 11.75 20.84
CA ALA A 38 -26.38 12.00 22.16
C ALA A 38 -25.26 13.05 22.15
N MET A 39 -24.62 13.29 21.01
CA MET A 39 -23.63 14.36 20.86
C MET A 39 -24.28 15.73 20.95
N THR A 40 -23.58 16.66 21.61
CA THR A 40 -23.95 18.08 21.61
C THR A 40 -23.66 18.68 20.23
N PRO A 41 -24.64 19.32 19.59
CA PRO A 41 -24.44 19.95 18.29
C PRO A 41 -23.53 21.18 18.43
N GLU A 42 -22.62 21.34 17.47
CA GLU A 42 -21.68 22.48 17.43
C GLU A 42 -22.19 23.64 16.55
N ASP A 43 -23.18 23.39 15.69
CA ASP A 43 -23.78 24.34 14.76
C ASP A 43 -25.30 24.09 14.54
N GLU A 44 -25.98 25.08 13.93
CA GLU A 44 -27.43 25.04 13.64
C GLU A 44 -27.81 23.86 12.71
N GLU A 45 -26.94 23.49 11.75
CA GLU A 45 -27.21 22.36 10.85
C GLU A 45 -27.20 21.02 11.60
N SER A 46 -26.28 20.85 12.56
CA SER A 46 -26.22 19.67 13.43
C SER A 46 -27.41 19.59 14.39
N GLU A 47 -27.95 20.74 14.84
CA GLU A 47 -29.19 20.78 15.61
C GLU A 47 -30.37 20.24 14.80
N GLU A 48 -30.57 20.73 13.57
CA GLU A 48 -31.67 20.26 12.71
C GLU A 48 -31.55 18.77 12.37
N ILE A 49 -30.34 18.30 12.08
CA ILE A 49 -30.08 16.87 11.82
C ILE A 49 -30.38 16.04 13.06
N ARG A 50 -29.95 16.50 14.24
CA ARG A 50 -30.20 15.82 15.51
C ARG A 50 -31.69 15.71 15.81
N GLU A 51 -32.47 16.77 15.61
CA GLU A 51 -33.92 16.75 15.82
C GLU A 51 -34.61 15.74 14.89
N LYS A 52 -34.24 15.73 13.59
CA LYS A 52 -34.78 14.76 12.62
C LYS A 52 -34.42 13.32 13.01
N LEU A 53 -33.18 13.08 13.43
CA LEU A 53 -32.73 11.78 13.91
C LEU A 53 -33.47 11.37 15.19
N GLN A 54 -33.72 12.30 16.11
CA GLN A 54 -34.49 12.03 17.32
C GLN A 54 -35.94 11.66 16.99
N GLY A 55 -36.55 12.29 15.98
CA GLY A 55 -37.86 11.91 15.45
C GLY A 55 -37.87 10.49 14.89
N VAL A 56 -36.88 10.14 14.07
CA VAL A 56 -36.71 8.78 13.53
C VAL A 56 -36.52 7.76 14.65
N MET A 57 -35.75 8.08 15.69
CA MET A 57 -35.53 7.20 16.85
C MET A 57 -36.80 7.01 17.70
N LYS A 58 -37.63 8.04 17.84
CA LYS A 58 -38.95 7.90 18.51
C LYS A 58 -39.86 6.97 17.73
N GLN A 59 -39.97 7.18 16.41
CA GLN A 59 -40.76 6.33 15.54
C GLN A 59 -40.24 4.88 15.55
N TYR A 60 -38.92 4.69 15.57
CA TYR A 60 -38.29 3.37 15.73
C TYR A 60 -38.65 2.70 17.06
N ASN A 61 -38.73 3.45 18.16
CA ASN A 61 -39.05 2.89 19.46
C ASN A 61 -40.54 2.52 19.59
N GLU A 62 -41.42 3.27 18.92
CA GLU A 62 -42.88 3.06 18.89
C GLU A 62 -43.32 1.95 17.93
N MET A 63 -42.48 1.57 16.95
CA MET A 63 -42.74 0.44 16.06
C MET A 63 -42.72 -0.92 16.81
N PRO A 64 -43.50 -1.93 16.39
CA PRO A 64 -43.42 -3.29 16.92
C PRO A 64 -42.08 -3.96 16.57
N GLU A 65 -41.65 -4.91 17.38
CA GLU A 65 -40.29 -5.48 17.33
C GLU A 65 -39.93 -6.14 15.99
N GLU A 66 -40.93 -6.71 15.32
CA GLU A 66 -40.84 -7.25 13.96
C GLU A 66 -40.58 -6.17 12.89
N GLU A 67 -41.20 -4.98 13.01
CA GLU A 67 -40.97 -3.85 12.12
C GLU A 67 -39.61 -3.18 12.39
N LYS A 68 -39.14 -3.20 13.64
CA LYS A 68 -37.81 -2.68 14.00
C LYS A 68 -36.69 -3.40 13.26
N VAL A 69 -36.78 -4.72 13.14
CA VAL A 69 -35.80 -5.54 12.42
C VAL A 69 -35.82 -5.19 10.92
N LEU A 70 -37.00 -5.02 10.34
CA LEU A 70 -37.15 -4.62 8.93
C LEU A 70 -36.58 -3.23 8.67
N PHE A 71 -36.88 -2.26 9.52
CA PHE A 71 -36.34 -0.91 9.44
C PHE A 71 -34.81 -0.91 9.52
N ALA A 72 -34.23 -1.64 10.47
CA ALA A 72 -32.78 -1.72 10.63
C ALA A 72 -32.08 -2.29 9.40
N ASN A 73 -32.66 -3.34 8.79
CA ASN A 73 -32.14 -3.92 7.56
C ASN A 73 -32.27 -2.97 6.36
N GLN A 74 -33.43 -2.33 6.19
CA GLN A 74 -33.64 -1.35 5.13
C GLN A 74 -32.71 -0.13 5.26
N LEU A 75 -32.47 0.34 6.49
CA LEU A 75 -31.56 1.45 6.77
C LEU A 75 -30.12 1.07 6.40
N LYS A 76 -29.67 -0.14 6.77
CA LYS A 76 -28.35 -0.67 6.37
C LYS A 76 -28.19 -0.72 4.86
N ASP A 77 -29.17 -1.27 4.17
CA ASP A 77 -29.15 -1.42 2.71
C ASP A 77 -29.19 -0.05 2.00
N ALA A 78 -30.03 0.87 2.49
CA ALA A 78 -30.13 2.22 1.94
C ALA A 78 -28.82 3.01 2.12
N LEU A 79 -28.18 2.90 3.29
CA LEU A 79 -26.90 3.54 3.57
C LEU A 79 -25.76 2.92 2.76
N ALA A 80 -25.69 1.59 2.67
CA ALA A 80 -24.71 0.90 1.85
C ALA A 80 -24.84 1.31 0.38
N THR A 81 -26.07 1.37 -0.14
CA THR A 81 -26.37 1.78 -1.51
C THR A 81 -26.03 3.24 -1.76
N LYS A 82 -26.45 4.16 -0.89
CA LYS A 82 -26.14 5.59 -1.03
C LYS A 82 -24.65 5.87 -0.91
N LEU A 83 -23.95 5.20 0.02
CA LEU A 83 -22.51 5.31 0.14
C LEU A 83 -21.84 4.80 -1.14
N GLN A 84 -22.23 3.63 -1.63
CA GLN A 84 -21.68 3.08 -2.87
C GLN A 84 -21.90 4.04 -4.05
N MET A 85 -23.10 4.58 -4.21
CA MET A 85 -23.37 5.60 -5.23
C MET A 85 -22.50 6.85 -5.07
N LYS A 86 -22.32 7.36 -3.86
CA LYS A 86 -21.46 8.53 -3.60
C LYS A 86 -19.99 8.24 -3.91
N LEU A 87 -19.49 7.05 -3.53
CA LEU A 87 -18.11 6.65 -3.76
C LEU A 87 -17.83 6.29 -5.23
N ASP A 88 -18.82 5.74 -5.94
CA ASP A 88 -18.71 5.48 -7.38
C ASP A 88 -18.70 6.79 -8.18
N ASN A 89 -19.44 7.81 -7.74
CA ASN A 89 -19.45 9.14 -8.37
C ASN A 89 -18.32 10.07 -7.88
N THR A 90 -17.70 9.78 -6.73
CA THR A 90 -16.57 10.51 -6.17
C THR A 90 -15.43 9.53 -5.94
N PRO A 91 -14.68 9.17 -7.01
CA PRO A 91 -13.58 8.24 -6.87
C PRO A 91 -12.57 8.79 -5.86
N PHE A 92 -12.08 7.92 -4.98
CA PHE A 92 -10.96 8.27 -4.12
C PHE A 92 -9.78 8.69 -5.01
N ASP A 93 -9.35 9.95 -4.86
CA ASP A 93 -8.15 10.43 -5.54
C ASP A 93 -6.91 9.83 -4.88
N LEU A 94 -6.54 8.64 -5.35
CA LEU A 94 -5.34 7.92 -4.93
C LEU A 94 -4.21 8.10 -5.94
N SER A 95 -4.28 9.12 -6.81
CA SER A 95 -3.21 9.44 -7.77
C SER A 95 -1.87 9.73 -7.07
N GLY A 96 -1.92 10.33 -5.87
CA GLY A 96 -0.74 10.55 -5.03
C GLY A 96 -0.08 9.26 -4.52
N VAL A 97 -0.85 8.16 -4.39
CA VAL A 97 -0.34 6.87 -3.93
C VAL A 97 0.50 6.22 -5.03
N ASP A 98 0.04 6.26 -6.29
CA ASP A 98 0.80 5.73 -7.42
C ASP A 98 2.15 6.46 -7.58
N ALA A 99 2.16 7.79 -7.42
CA ALA A 99 3.38 8.58 -7.47
C ALA A 99 4.33 8.26 -6.31
N ALA A 100 3.81 8.11 -5.08
CA ALA A 100 4.61 7.78 -3.91
C ALA A 100 5.22 6.38 -3.99
N ILE A 101 4.43 5.37 -4.41
CA ILE A 101 4.90 3.99 -4.60
C ILE A 101 5.95 3.93 -5.70
N SER A 102 5.68 4.55 -6.85
CA SER A 102 6.62 4.57 -7.98
C SER A 102 7.95 5.22 -7.60
N ARG A 103 7.91 6.32 -6.84
CA ARG A 103 9.12 6.98 -6.34
C ARG A 103 9.89 6.09 -5.37
N ALA A 104 9.20 5.43 -4.44
CA ALA A 104 9.84 4.53 -3.47
C ALA A 104 10.54 3.36 -4.16
N ILE A 105 9.87 2.72 -5.13
CA ILE A 105 10.44 1.61 -5.91
C ILE A 105 11.64 2.11 -6.72
N TYR A 106 11.53 3.25 -7.40
CA TYR A 106 12.62 3.80 -8.19
C TYR A 106 13.88 4.03 -7.34
N VAL A 107 13.74 4.65 -6.16
CA VAL A 107 14.86 4.88 -5.25
C VAL A 107 15.52 3.57 -4.82
N GLN A 108 14.72 2.55 -4.47
CA GLN A 108 15.26 1.24 -4.10
C GLN A 108 16.00 0.57 -5.26
N VAL A 109 15.41 0.56 -6.45
CA VAL A 109 16.03 -0.04 -7.65
C VAL A 109 17.35 0.65 -7.98
N VAL A 110 17.39 1.99 -7.93
CA VAL A 110 18.63 2.75 -8.16
C VAL A 110 19.69 2.43 -7.11
N LEU A 111 19.32 2.37 -5.82
CA LEU A 111 20.25 2.03 -4.75
C LEU A 111 20.82 0.62 -4.91
N TYR A 112 19.98 -0.38 -5.18
CA TYR A 112 20.45 -1.74 -5.43
C TYR A 112 21.30 -1.84 -6.70
N GLY A 113 20.94 -1.11 -7.75
CA GLY A 113 21.73 -1.03 -8.98
C GLY A 113 23.12 -0.44 -8.74
N LEU A 114 23.23 0.65 -7.98
CA LEU A 114 24.50 1.25 -7.61
C LEU A 114 25.34 0.32 -6.72
N ALA A 115 24.72 -0.34 -5.73
CA ALA A 115 25.40 -1.29 -4.87
C ALA A 115 25.95 -2.49 -5.66
N ALA A 116 25.15 -3.04 -6.59
CA ALA A 116 25.56 -4.13 -7.47
C ALA A 116 26.71 -3.70 -8.39
N LEU A 117 26.63 -2.50 -8.98
CA LEU A 117 27.71 -1.96 -9.81
C LEU A 117 29.00 -1.78 -9.01
N PHE A 118 28.92 -1.22 -7.81
CA PHE A 118 30.06 -1.05 -6.94
C PHE A 118 30.71 -2.39 -6.58
N LEU A 119 29.89 -3.38 -6.23
CA LEU A 119 30.36 -4.73 -5.92
C LEU A 119 31.03 -5.39 -7.14
N LEU A 120 30.49 -5.19 -8.34
CA LEU A 120 31.08 -5.67 -9.59
C LEU A 120 32.46 -5.04 -9.84
N ILE A 121 32.60 -3.72 -9.62
CA ILE A 121 33.89 -3.02 -9.72
C ILE A 121 34.90 -3.61 -8.75
N LEU A 122 34.50 -3.88 -7.50
CA LEU A 122 35.38 -4.50 -6.51
C LEU A 122 35.83 -5.89 -6.98
N ILE A 123 34.91 -6.73 -7.45
CA ILE A 123 35.25 -8.07 -7.95
C ILE A 123 36.23 -7.99 -9.12
N VAL A 124 36.03 -7.09 -10.08
CA VAL A 124 36.94 -6.93 -11.23
C VAL A 124 38.30 -6.44 -10.78
N PHE A 125 38.36 -5.44 -9.89
CA PHE A 125 39.61 -4.87 -9.42
C PHE A 125 40.44 -5.86 -8.59
N PHE A 126 39.81 -6.50 -7.60
CA PHE A 126 40.47 -7.50 -6.76
C PHE A 126 40.76 -8.78 -7.55
N GLY A 127 39.86 -9.22 -8.42
CA GLY A 127 40.07 -10.34 -9.32
C GLY A 127 41.29 -10.13 -10.23
N TYR A 128 41.40 -8.95 -10.85
CA TYR A 128 42.58 -8.60 -11.66
C TYR A 128 43.87 -8.57 -10.83
N LYS A 129 43.84 -7.94 -9.65
CA LYS A 129 45.02 -7.84 -8.77
C LYS A 129 45.47 -9.21 -8.25
N LEU A 130 44.53 -10.09 -7.88
CA LEU A 130 44.80 -11.46 -7.47
C LEU A 130 45.38 -12.28 -8.63
N TYR A 131 44.77 -12.19 -9.82
CA TYR A 131 45.28 -12.85 -11.02
C TYR A 131 46.73 -12.44 -11.32
N LYS A 132 47.01 -11.13 -11.32
CA LYS A 132 48.36 -10.60 -11.55
C LYS A 132 49.34 -11.10 -10.48
N SER A 133 48.96 -11.06 -9.20
CA SER A 133 49.84 -11.50 -8.10
C SER A 133 50.17 -12.99 -8.17
N ILE A 134 49.24 -13.85 -8.60
CA ILE A 134 49.49 -15.28 -8.75
C ILE A 134 50.44 -15.51 -9.93
N LYS A 135 50.16 -14.90 -11.08
CA LYS A 135 50.98 -15.03 -12.29
C LYS A 135 52.42 -14.57 -12.08
N ASP A 136 52.63 -13.46 -11.37
CA ASP A 136 53.97 -12.97 -11.03
C ASP A 136 54.72 -13.91 -10.07
N LYS A 137 54.00 -14.56 -9.15
CA LYS A 137 54.59 -15.58 -8.24
C LYS A 137 55.00 -16.84 -8.98
N GLU A 138 54.20 -17.30 -9.94
CA GLU A 138 54.52 -18.47 -10.77
C GLU A 138 55.73 -18.21 -11.64
N LYS A 139 55.79 -17.06 -12.32
CA LYS A 139 56.93 -16.65 -13.15
C LYS A 139 58.23 -16.63 -12.34
N LYS A 140 58.22 -16.04 -11.14
CA LYS A 140 59.39 -16.04 -10.23
C LYS A 140 59.78 -17.44 -9.77
N ARG A 141 58.85 -18.37 -9.60
CA ARG A 141 59.15 -19.77 -9.24
C ARG A 141 59.80 -20.52 -10.39
N GLU A 142 59.33 -20.30 -11.63
CA GLU A 142 59.94 -20.90 -12.82
C GLU A 142 61.34 -20.38 -13.08
N GLU A 143 61.55 -19.06 -13.00
CA GLU A 143 62.88 -18.45 -13.13
C GLU A 143 63.84 -18.97 -12.06
N LYS A 144 63.38 -19.10 -10.80
CA LYS A 144 64.17 -19.71 -9.72
C LYS A 144 64.50 -21.18 -10.00
N LYS A 145 63.60 -21.97 -10.58
CA LYS A 145 63.87 -23.37 -10.96
C LYS A 145 64.88 -23.45 -12.10
N LYS A 146 64.73 -22.63 -13.14
CA LYS A 146 65.65 -22.58 -14.29
C LYS A 146 67.07 -22.18 -13.87
N ALA A 147 67.21 -21.15 -13.03
CA ALA A 147 68.51 -20.74 -12.50
C ALA A 147 69.17 -21.83 -11.64
N LYS A 148 68.40 -22.57 -10.83
CA LYS A 148 68.91 -23.71 -10.06
C LYS A 148 69.38 -24.86 -10.95
N GLN A 149 68.71 -25.14 -12.07
CA GLN A 149 69.13 -26.18 -13.01
C GLN A 149 70.40 -25.81 -13.79
N MET A 150 70.53 -24.55 -14.22
CA MET A 150 71.76 -24.10 -14.89
C MET A 150 72.98 -24.13 -13.96
N LYS A 151 72.80 -23.78 -12.68
CA LYS A 151 73.87 -23.88 -11.66
C LYS A 151 74.26 -25.31 -11.30
N LYS A 152 73.42 -26.31 -11.55
CA LYS A 152 73.75 -27.73 -11.37
C LYS A 152 74.40 -28.36 -12.59
N LYS A 153 74.28 -27.73 -13.77
CA LYS A 153 74.86 -28.18 -15.04
C LYS A 153 76.19 -27.51 -15.38
N LYS A 154 76.65 -26.58 -14.54
CA LYS A 154 77.92 -25.87 -14.65
C LYS A 154 78.80 -26.30 -13.51
#